data_AF-A0A7J6TVH9-F1
#
_entry.id   AF-A0A7J6TVH9-F1
#
_cell.length_a   1.000
_cell.length_b   1.000
_cell.length_c   1.000
_cell.angle_alpha   90.00
_cell.angle_beta   90.00
_cell.angle_gamma   90.00
#
_symmetry.space_group_name_H-M   'P 1'
#
loop_
_entity.id
_entity.type
_entity.pdbx_description
1 polymer ?
#
loop_
_entity_poly.entity_id
_entity_poly.type
_entity_poly.pdbx_seq_one_letter_code
_entity_poly.pdbx_strand_id
1 'polypeptide(L)'
;KKAVPMEVQLKLHTTWLRNILLSAQPQGSERLQLDVDAAFKRTNTQALINCSVGRPDDEQHTIFAGHKLNPGIAFEYDYLHPIAPDAPKVSGVVAHKLRLMRHFGIYSVVVHDCFWSKLTDDQKDEQVVVLRTKLGYIHDKAMEDSAVRDHRQSRHRPSPPNTGLPYTSEIHPIPEQQRATTKK
;
A
#
# COMPACT_ATOMS: atom_id res chain seq x y z
N LYS A 1 30.86 16.11 -9.27
CA LYS A 1 29.42 16.41 -9.07
C LYS A 1 29.31 17.32 -7.85
N LYS A 2 28.85 18.56 -7.99
CA LYS A 2 28.68 19.46 -6.83
C LYS A 2 27.40 19.05 -6.10
N ALA A 3 27.49 18.89 -4.77
CA ALA A 3 26.32 18.63 -3.95
C ALA A 3 25.33 19.80 -4.05
N VAL A 4 24.05 19.49 -3.97
CA VAL A 4 22.98 20.51 -3.96
C VAL A 4 23.18 21.42 -2.73
N PRO A 5 23.02 22.75 -2.84
CA PRO A 5 23.15 23.65 -1.69
C PRO A 5 22.22 23.29 -0.52
N MET A 6 22.69 23.44 0.72
CA MET A 6 21.98 23.02 1.94
C MET A 6 20.59 23.65 2.06
N GLU A 7 20.44 24.92 1.66
CA GLU A 7 19.17 25.62 1.66
C GLU A 7 18.11 24.94 0.78
N VAL A 8 18.53 24.45 -0.39
CA VAL A 8 17.66 23.73 -1.33
C VAL A 8 17.30 22.36 -0.75
N GLN A 9 18.25 21.67 -0.10
CA GLN A 9 17.99 20.39 0.57
C GLN A 9 16.95 20.56 1.69
N LEU A 10 17.11 21.57 2.54
CA LEU A 10 16.19 21.85 3.65
C LEU A 10 14.80 22.23 3.14
N LYS A 11 14.72 23.02 2.07
CA LYS A 11 13.45 23.39 1.43
C LYS A 11 12.75 22.16 0.87
N LEU A 12 13.46 21.32 0.13
CA LEU A 12 12.92 20.06 -0.42
C LEU A 12 12.45 19.12 0.70
N HIS A 13 13.25 18.94 1.76
CA HIS A 13 12.89 18.12 2.91
C HIS A 13 11.63 18.63 3.61
N THR A 14 11.54 19.94 3.84
CA THR A 14 10.39 20.55 4.51
C THR A 14 9.12 20.48 3.65
N THR A 15 9.25 20.70 2.34
CA THR A 15 8.14 20.56 1.39
C THR A 15 7.67 19.10 1.29
N TRP A 16 8.60 18.15 1.32
CA TRP A 16 8.30 16.72 1.32
C TRP A 16 7.51 16.32 2.57
N LEU A 17 7.94 16.75 3.77
CA LEU A 17 7.22 16.46 5.02
C LEU A 17 5.84 17.13 5.09
N ARG A 18 5.71 18.38 4.63
CA ARG A 18 4.48 19.17 4.78
C ARG A 18 3.40 18.83 3.75
N ASN A 19 3.80 18.62 2.50
CA ASN A 19 2.84 18.45 1.42
C ASN A 19 2.77 17.00 1.00
N ILE A 20 3.91 16.38 0.71
CA ILE A 20 3.92 15.06 0.07
C ILE A 20 3.64 13.94 1.08
N LEU A 21 4.15 14.00 2.32
CA LEU A 21 3.91 12.96 3.32
C LEU A 21 2.51 13.04 3.94
N LEU A 22 2.00 14.26 4.15
CA LEU A 22 0.67 14.51 4.72
C LEU A 22 -0.46 14.37 3.69
N SER A 23 -0.18 14.63 2.40
CA SER A 23 -1.14 14.41 1.29
C SER A 23 -0.83 13.17 0.46
N ALA A 24 0.20 12.39 0.81
CA ALA A 24 0.35 11.04 0.28
C ALA A 24 -0.95 10.33 0.63
N GLN A 25 -1.63 9.82 -0.40
CA GLN A 25 -2.84 9.03 -0.18
C GLN A 25 -2.55 8.02 0.92
N PRO A 26 -3.45 7.85 1.90
CA PRO A 26 -3.28 6.79 2.88
C PRO A 26 -2.97 5.51 2.10
N GLN A 27 -1.82 4.91 2.35
CA GLN A 27 -1.49 3.61 1.78
C GLN A 27 -2.62 2.65 2.19
N GLY A 28 -3.53 2.36 1.26
CA GLY A 28 -4.76 1.59 1.54
C GLY A 28 -6.08 2.38 1.63
N SER A 29 -6.18 3.65 1.19
CA SER A 29 -7.48 4.33 1.03
C SER A 29 -8.14 4.15 -0.34
N GLU A 30 -7.56 3.28 -1.17
CA GLU A 30 -7.99 3.04 -2.53
C GLU A 30 -9.11 1.97 -2.47
N ARG A 31 -10.33 2.37 -2.83
CA ARG A 31 -11.57 1.61 -2.55
C ARG A 31 -11.57 0.26 -3.28
N LEU A 32 -11.02 0.19 -4.48
CA LEU A 32 -10.91 -1.04 -5.26
C LEU A 32 -9.92 -2.02 -4.63
N GLN A 33 -8.78 -1.53 -4.17
CA GLN A 33 -7.72 -2.27 -3.48
C GLN A 33 -8.27 -2.88 -2.20
N LEU A 34 -9.05 -2.13 -1.41
CA LEU A 34 -9.71 -2.65 -0.20
C LEU A 34 -10.75 -3.73 -0.51
N ASP A 35 -11.53 -3.56 -1.58
CA ASP A 35 -12.54 -4.54 -2.00
C ASP A 35 -11.89 -5.84 -2.53
N VAL A 36 -10.78 -5.71 -3.25
CA VAL A 36 -9.96 -6.85 -3.69
C VAL A 36 -9.27 -7.53 -2.51
N ASP A 37 -8.78 -6.76 -1.53
CA ASP A 37 -8.22 -7.29 -0.29
C ASP A 37 -9.26 -8.08 0.51
N ALA A 38 -10.52 -7.64 0.52
CA ALA A 38 -11.62 -8.39 1.13
C ALA A 38 -11.84 -9.74 0.44
N ALA A 39 -11.81 -9.79 -0.90
CA ALA A 39 -11.89 -11.05 -1.65
C ALA A 39 -10.68 -11.96 -1.39
N PHE A 40 -9.48 -11.40 -1.27
CA PHE A 40 -8.29 -12.16 -0.86
C PHE A 40 -8.48 -12.80 0.52
N LYS A 41 -8.98 -12.04 1.50
CA LYS A 41 -9.27 -12.57 2.84
C LYS A 41 -10.31 -13.69 2.83
N ARG A 42 -11.43 -13.52 2.11
CA ARG A 42 -12.48 -14.55 2.01
C ARG A 42 -11.98 -15.85 1.38
N THR A 43 -11.05 -15.75 0.43
CA THR A 43 -10.48 -16.90 -0.29
C THR A 43 -9.21 -17.47 0.34
N ASN A 44 -8.81 -17.00 1.53
CA ASN A 44 -7.53 -17.34 2.18
C ASN A 44 -6.31 -17.16 1.25
N THR A 45 -6.31 -16.04 0.52
CA THR A 45 -5.23 -15.63 -0.38
C THR A 45 -4.29 -14.70 0.37
N GLN A 46 -3.02 -15.09 0.47
CA GLN A 46 -2.00 -14.31 1.15
C GLN A 46 -1.43 -13.27 0.19
N ALA A 47 -1.60 -12.01 0.55
CA ALA A 47 -1.18 -10.88 -0.26
C ALA A 47 -0.61 -9.77 0.63
N LEU A 48 0.48 -9.16 0.19
CA LEU A 48 1.10 -8.01 0.85
C LEU A 48 0.70 -6.73 0.13
N ILE A 49 -0.01 -5.84 0.81
CA ILE A 49 -0.43 -4.56 0.26
C ILE A 49 0.75 -3.58 0.16
N ASN A 50 0.81 -2.80 -0.92
CA ASN A 50 1.83 -1.76 -1.14
C ASN A 50 3.27 -2.26 -0.92
N CYS A 51 3.52 -3.52 -1.25
CA CYS A 51 4.82 -4.14 -1.09
C CYS A 51 5.75 -3.75 -2.24
N SER A 52 7.01 -3.48 -1.92
CA SER A 52 8.01 -3.16 -2.92
C SER A 52 8.32 -4.32 -3.85
N VAL A 53 8.74 -3.97 -5.06
CA VAL A 53 9.03 -4.90 -6.14
C VAL A 53 10.36 -4.58 -6.80
N GLY A 54 11.07 -5.62 -7.26
CA GLY A 54 12.24 -5.50 -8.12
C GLY A 54 13.59 -5.29 -7.44
N ARG A 55 13.64 -5.21 -6.10
CA ARG A 55 14.86 -5.17 -5.29
C ARG A 55 14.65 -5.96 -3.99
N PRO A 56 15.73 -6.40 -3.32
CA PRO A 56 15.65 -6.94 -1.97
C PRO A 56 14.98 -5.94 -0.99
N ASP A 57 14.40 -6.46 0.09
CA ASP A 57 13.56 -5.69 1.01
C ASP A 57 14.33 -4.59 1.78
N ASP A 58 15.67 -4.58 1.72
CA ASP A 58 16.56 -3.64 2.43
C ASP A 58 17.03 -2.42 1.59
N GLU A 59 16.64 -2.33 0.31
CA GLU A 59 16.97 -1.17 -0.55
C GLU A 59 15.87 -0.09 -0.58
N GLN A 60 16.22 1.17 -0.88
CA GLN A 60 15.22 2.24 -1.01
C GLN A 60 14.34 2.02 -2.26
N HIS A 61 13.05 1.77 -2.03
CA HIS A 61 12.11 1.40 -3.08
C HIS A 61 11.39 2.61 -3.71
N THR A 62 11.15 2.53 -5.02
CA THR A 62 10.41 3.55 -5.79
C THR A 62 9.15 3.00 -6.48
N ILE A 63 8.96 1.68 -6.47
CA ILE A 63 7.84 1.00 -7.14
C ILE A 63 7.25 0.00 -6.15
N PHE A 64 5.96 0.12 -5.92
CA PHE A 64 5.20 -0.69 -4.97
C PHE A 64 4.04 -1.35 -5.71
N ALA A 65 3.85 -2.65 -5.58
CA ALA A 65 2.67 -3.31 -6.11
C ALA A 65 1.43 -2.91 -5.30
N GLY A 66 0.25 -2.85 -5.93
CA GLY A 66 -1.01 -2.71 -5.19
C GLY A 66 -1.15 -3.84 -4.17
N HIS A 67 -1.06 -5.09 -4.64
CA HIS A 67 -0.80 -6.26 -3.81
C HIS A 67 0.27 -7.16 -4.42
N LYS A 68 1.10 -7.77 -3.58
CA LYS A 68 2.12 -8.74 -3.98
C LYS A 68 1.79 -10.12 -3.41
N LEU A 69 1.77 -11.13 -4.26
CA LEU A 69 1.52 -12.53 -3.90
C LEU A 69 2.73 -13.39 -4.34
N ASN A 70 2.95 -14.51 -3.65
CA ASN A 70 4.00 -15.46 -4.00
C ASN A 70 3.66 -16.30 -5.24
N PRO A 71 4.64 -16.69 -6.08
CA PRO A 71 6.09 -16.44 -5.94
C PRO A 71 6.61 -15.14 -6.59
N GLY A 72 5.73 -14.29 -7.12
CA GLY A 72 6.13 -13.12 -7.89
C GLY A 72 4.98 -12.54 -8.71
N ILE A 73 3.82 -12.40 -8.08
CA ILE A 73 2.60 -11.91 -8.70
C ILE A 73 2.28 -10.53 -8.11
N ALA A 74 1.94 -9.58 -8.95
CA ALA A 74 1.51 -8.25 -8.53
C ALA A 74 0.11 -7.94 -9.05
N PHE A 75 -0.75 -7.40 -8.19
CA PHE A 75 -2.04 -6.85 -8.57
C PHE A 75 -1.95 -5.33 -8.61
N GLU A 76 -2.49 -4.77 -9.68
CA GLU A 76 -2.59 -3.35 -9.95
C GLU A 76 -4.03 -2.96 -10.20
N TYR A 77 -4.36 -1.72 -9.89
CA TYR A 77 -5.73 -1.24 -9.86
C TYR A 77 -5.90 -0.10 -10.85
N ASP A 78 -6.98 -0.15 -11.63
CA ASP A 78 -7.26 0.84 -12.65
C ASP A 78 -8.73 1.26 -12.63
N TYR A 79 -8.93 2.57 -12.70
CA TYR A 79 -10.23 3.23 -12.62
C TYR A 79 -10.72 3.76 -13.97
N LEU A 80 -9.93 3.59 -15.04
CA LEU A 80 -10.36 4.05 -16.34
C LEU A 80 -11.60 3.30 -16.83
N HIS A 81 -12.49 4.07 -17.47
CA HIS A 81 -13.63 3.52 -18.17
C HIS A 81 -13.19 2.68 -19.37
N PRO A 82 -13.93 1.62 -19.69
CA PRO A 82 -13.58 0.72 -20.78
C PRO A 82 -13.79 1.43 -22.13
N ILE A 83 -13.04 1.01 -23.15
CA ILE A 83 -13.15 1.54 -24.52
C ILE A 83 -14.41 1.01 -25.21
N ALA A 84 -14.81 -0.22 -24.88
CA ALA A 84 -16.00 -0.91 -25.36
C ALA A 84 -16.51 -1.86 -24.25
N PRO A 85 -17.72 -2.44 -24.35
CA PRO A 85 -18.31 -3.23 -23.26
C PRO A 85 -17.40 -4.29 -22.63
N ASP A 86 -16.56 -4.95 -23.41
CA ASP A 86 -15.61 -5.99 -22.94
C ASP A 86 -14.13 -5.62 -23.18
N ALA A 87 -13.84 -4.34 -23.37
CA ALA A 87 -12.49 -3.85 -23.68
C ALA A 87 -11.99 -2.89 -22.59
N PRO A 88 -11.32 -3.39 -21.52
CA PRO A 88 -10.70 -2.54 -20.53
C PRO A 88 -9.65 -1.62 -21.14
N LYS A 89 -9.53 -0.41 -20.59
CA LYS A 89 -8.45 0.51 -20.91
C LYS A 89 -7.47 0.56 -19.75
N VAL A 90 -6.20 0.24 -20.02
CA VAL A 90 -5.14 0.41 -19.03
C VAL A 90 -4.63 1.85 -19.06
N SER A 91 -4.55 2.49 -17.90
CA SER A 91 -4.01 3.84 -17.74
C SER A 91 -2.52 3.89 -18.05
N GLY A 92 -2.01 5.04 -18.50
CA GLY A 92 -0.61 5.18 -18.87
C GLY A 92 0.36 4.87 -17.71
N VAL A 93 -0.03 5.24 -16.49
CA VAL A 93 0.75 4.99 -15.27
C VAL A 93 0.78 3.49 -14.95
N VAL A 94 -0.38 2.82 -14.95
CA VAL A 94 -0.45 1.37 -14.74
C VAL A 94 0.34 0.66 -15.84
N ALA A 95 0.11 1.00 -17.11
CA ALA A 95 0.85 0.42 -18.23
C ALA A 95 2.37 0.59 -18.11
N HIS A 96 2.85 1.73 -17.60
CA HIS A 96 4.28 1.94 -17.34
C HIS A 96 4.77 1.01 -16.21
N LYS A 97 4.01 0.92 -15.12
CA LYS A 97 4.32 0.06 -13.98
C LYS A 97 4.37 -1.42 -14.38
N LEU A 98 3.43 -1.89 -15.21
CA LEU A 98 3.43 -3.25 -15.75
C LEU A 98 4.72 -3.56 -16.54
N ARG A 99 5.21 -2.60 -17.34
CA ARG A 99 6.48 -2.78 -18.09
C ARG A 99 7.67 -2.94 -17.13
N LEU A 100 7.70 -2.17 -16.05
CA LEU A 100 8.75 -2.25 -15.04
C LEU A 100 8.66 -3.57 -14.25
N MET A 101 7.48 -3.97 -13.80
CA MET A 101 7.27 -5.24 -13.10
C MET A 101 7.68 -6.44 -13.94
N ARG A 102 7.31 -6.44 -15.23
CA ARG A 102 7.73 -7.48 -16.17
C ARG A 102 9.26 -7.54 -16.31
N HIS A 103 9.93 -6.38 -16.32
CA HIS A 103 11.39 -6.33 -16.35
C HIS A 103 12.02 -6.98 -15.11
N PHE A 104 11.36 -6.89 -13.95
CA PHE A 104 11.77 -7.55 -12.70
C PHE A 104 11.32 -9.02 -12.58
N GLY A 105 10.73 -9.61 -13.62
CA GLY A 105 10.26 -10.99 -13.59
C GLY A 105 8.97 -11.19 -12.79
N ILE A 106 8.20 -10.13 -12.56
CA ILE A 106 6.94 -10.17 -11.80
C ILE A 106 5.77 -10.25 -12.78
N TYR A 107 4.86 -11.18 -12.52
CA TYR A 107 3.62 -11.33 -13.27
C TYR A 107 2.56 -10.38 -12.73
N SER A 108 2.15 -9.43 -13.55
CA SER A 108 1.21 -8.41 -13.14
C SER A 108 -0.20 -8.66 -13.66
N VAL A 109 -1.19 -8.47 -12.80
CA VAL A 109 -2.63 -8.49 -13.10
C VAL A 109 -3.17 -7.09 -12.90
N VAL A 110 -3.98 -6.61 -13.83
CA VAL A 110 -4.73 -5.36 -13.64
C VAL A 110 -6.18 -5.68 -13.32
N VAL A 111 -6.66 -5.20 -12.19
CA VAL A 111 -8.07 -5.21 -11.83
C VAL A 111 -8.65 -3.87 -12.23
N HIS A 112 -9.63 -3.93 -13.12
CA HIS A 112 -10.33 -2.75 -13.62
C HIS A 112 -11.63 -2.53 -12.85
N ASP A 113 -11.78 -1.36 -12.23
CA ASP A 113 -12.95 -0.99 -11.44
C ASP A 113 -14.26 -1.14 -12.23
N CYS A 114 -14.23 -0.76 -13.52
CA CYS A 114 -15.39 -0.80 -14.40
C CYS A 114 -15.99 -2.21 -14.64
N PHE A 115 -15.23 -3.25 -14.30
CA PHE A 115 -15.70 -4.64 -14.30
C PHE A 115 -15.86 -5.16 -12.87
N TRP A 116 -14.87 -4.92 -12.01
CA TRP A 116 -14.86 -5.44 -10.64
C TRP A 116 -16.05 -4.95 -9.80
N SER A 117 -16.40 -3.67 -9.91
CA SER A 117 -17.51 -3.07 -9.17
C SER A 117 -18.89 -3.65 -9.50
N LYS A 118 -19.03 -4.36 -10.63
CA LYS A 118 -20.29 -4.99 -11.07
C LYS A 118 -20.45 -6.41 -10.56
N LEU A 119 -19.40 -7.02 -10.01
CA LEU A 119 -19.40 -8.39 -9.55
C LEU A 119 -20.01 -8.49 -8.14
N THR A 120 -20.72 -9.59 -7.88
CA THR A 120 -21.08 -9.99 -6.51
C THR A 120 -19.84 -10.48 -5.76
N ASP A 121 -19.93 -10.58 -4.43
CA ASP A 121 -18.80 -11.10 -3.63
C ASP A 121 -18.42 -12.54 -4.02
N ASP A 122 -19.41 -13.41 -4.28
CA ASP A 122 -19.16 -14.77 -4.76
C ASP A 122 -18.41 -14.78 -6.11
N GLN A 123 -18.81 -13.89 -7.04
CA GLN A 123 -18.14 -13.76 -8.34
C GLN A 123 -16.72 -13.23 -8.19
N LYS A 124 -16.47 -12.27 -7.30
CA LYS A 124 -15.13 -11.78 -7.00
C LYS A 124 -14.25 -12.88 -6.44
N ASP A 125 -14.79 -13.68 -5.52
CA ASP A 125 -14.07 -14.80 -4.91
C ASP A 125 -13.74 -15.87 -5.96
N GLU A 126 -14.67 -16.17 -6.87
CA GLU A 126 -14.42 -17.04 -8.03
C GLU A 126 -13.30 -16.49 -8.93
N GLN A 127 -13.33 -15.19 -9.26
CA GLN A 127 -12.25 -14.56 -10.05
C GLN A 127 -10.89 -14.70 -9.38
N VAL A 128 -10.81 -14.49 -8.06
CA VAL A 128 -9.56 -14.66 -7.31
C VAL A 128 -9.06 -16.10 -7.39
N VAL A 129 -9.94 -17.10 -7.19
CA VAL A 129 -9.56 -18.52 -7.29
C VAL A 129 -9.07 -18.86 -8.69
N VAL A 130 -9.78 -18.44 -9.73
CA VAL A 130 -9.37 -18.66 -11.13
C VAL A 130 -8.02 -18.02 -11.44
N LEU A 131 -7.79 -16.78 -10.98
CA LEU A 131 -6.53 -16.07 -11.18
C LEU A 131 -5.38 -16.78 -10.45
N ARG A 132 -5.59 -17.24 -9.21
CA ARG A 132 -4.58 -18.00 -8.45
C ARG A 132 -4.13 -19.25 -9.19
N THR A 133 -5.09 -20.01 -9.72
CA THR A 133 -4.79 -21.22 -10.48
C THR A 133 -4.02 -20.89 -11.76
N LYS A 134 -4.46 -19.87 -12.52
CA LYS A 134 -3.80 -19.45 -13.77
C LYS A 134 -2.38 -18.93 -13.54
N LEU A 135 -2.15 -18.24 -12.43
CA LEU A 135 -0.87 -17.59 -12.12
C LEU A 135 0.08 -18.48 -11.30
N GLY A 136 -0.35 -19.69 -10.93
CA GLY A 136 0.46 -20.61 -10.12
C GLY A 136 0.75 -20.07 -8.72
N TYR A 137 -0.24 -19.43 -8.09
CA TYR A 137 -0.12 -18.91 -6.73
C TYR A 137 0.31 -20.00 -5.74
N ILE A 138 1.28 -19.66 -4.88
CA ILE A 138 1.79 -20.54 -3.83
C ILE A 138 1.37 -19.99 -2.48
N HIS A 139 0.63 -20.79 -1.72
CA HIS A 139 0.25 -20.47 -0.35
C HIS A 139 1.39 -20.79 0.62
N ASP A 140 1.83 -19.81 1.42
CA ASP A 140 2.88 -19.98 2.40
C ASP A 140 2.30 -20.42 3.75
N LYS A 141 2.39 -21.73 4.02
CA LYS A 141 1.93 -22.33 5.28
C LYS A 141 2.72 -21.82 6.50
N ALA A 142 3.98 -21.45 6.34
CA ALA A 142 4.81 -20.99 7.46
C ALA A 142 4.40 -19.58 7.91
N MET A 143 3.98 -18.73 6.97
CA MET A 143 3.41 -17.43 7.28
C MET A 143 2.07 -17.55 8.01
N GLU A 144 1.23 -18.50 7.59
CA GLU A 144 -0.05 -18.81 8.25
C GLU A 144 0.16 -19.27 9.70
N ASP A 145 1.07 -20.22 9.93
CA ASP A 145 1.38 -20.73 11.27
C ASP A 145 1.94 -19.65 12.21
N SER A 146 2.76 -18.73 11.69
CA SER A 146 3.31 -17.61 12.47
C SER A 146 2.22 -16.62 12.88
N ALA A 147 1.32 -16.26 11.96
CA ALA A 147 0.20 -15.36 12.24
C ALA A 147 -0.75 -15.92 13.32
N VAL A 148 -1.00 -17.24 13.28
CA VAL A 148 -1.80 -17.93 14.30
C VAL A 148 -1.13 -17.89 15.67
N ARG A 149 0.21 -18.07 15.74
CA ARG A 149 0.97 -17.97 16.99
C ARG A 149 0.93 -16.56 17.57
N ASP A 150 1.12 -15.53 16.75
CA ASP A 150 1.08 -14.13 17.18
C ASP A 150 -0.30 -13.74 17.70
N HIS A 151 -1.37 -14.16 17.02
CA HIS A 151 -2.75 -13.94 17.49
C HIS A 151 -3.03 -14.64 18.83
N ARG A 152 -2.47 -15.84 19.04
CA ARG A 152 -2.61 -16.57 20.30
C ARG A 152 -1.83 -15.88 21.44
N GLN A 153 -0.67 -15.31 21.15
CA GLN A 153 0.12 -14.55 22.12
C GLN A 153 -0.52 -13.20 22.46
N SER A 154 -1.15 -12.51 21.49
CA SER A 154 -1.82 -11.24 21.74
C SER A 154 -3.04 -11.38 22.67
N ARG A 155 -3.76 -12.52 22.61
CA ARG A 155 -4.86 -12.84 23.54
C ARG A 155 -4.40 -13.12 24.97
N HIS A 156 -3.14 -13.51 25.15
CA HIS A 156 -2.54 -13.76 26.46
C HIS A 156 -1.74 -12.58 27.01
N ARG A 157 -1.71 -11.44 26.30
CA ARG A 157 -1.11 -10.23 26.82
C ARG A 157 -2.06 -9.62 27.86
N PRO A 158 -1.65 -9.49 29.14
CA PRO A 158 -2.47 -8.78 30.12
C PRO A 158 -2.67 -7.34 29.64
N SER A 159 -3.89 -6.82 29.78
CA SER A 159 -4.20 -5.42 29.50
C SER A 159 -3.18 -4.54 30.24
N PRO A 160 -2.64 -3.49 29.60
CA PRO A 160 -1.79 -2.56 30.31
C PRO A 160 -2.57 -2.01 31.53
N PRO A 161 -1.92 -1.84 32.68
CA PRO A 161 -2.59 -1.30 33.86
C PRO A 161 -3.24 0.04 33.48
N ASN A 162 -4.49 0.22 33.86
CA ASN A 162 -5.25 1.44 33.65
C ASN A 162 -4.63 2.57 34.50
N THR A 163 -3.52 3.13 34.02
CA THR A 163 -2.97 4.36 34.56
C THR A 163 -3.88 5.47 34.08
N GLY A 164 -4.87 5.83 34.90
CA GLY A 164 -5.85 6.87 34.64
C GLY A 164 -5.22 8.25 34.46
N LEU A 165 -4.56 8.45 33.32
CA LEU A 165 -4.14 9.75 32.84
C LEU A 165 -5.31 10.32 32.03
N PRO A 166 -5.89 11.46 32.43
CA PRO A 166 -6.94 12.09 31.66
C PRO A 166 -6.40 12.47 30.28
N TYR A 167 -7.08 12.02 29.24
CA TYR A 167 -6.83 12.43 27.86
C TYR A 167 -7.26 13.89 27.72
N THR A 168 -6.35 14.85 27.92
CA THR A 168 -6.61 16.26 27.64
C THR A 168 -6.35 16.52 26.15
N SER A 169 -7.43 16.68 25.39
CA SER A 169 -7.41 17.13 24.00
C SER A 169 -7.22 18.65 23.91
N GLU A 170 -6.18 19.20 24.53
CA GLU A 170 -5.84 20.61 24.44
C GLU A 170 -4.49 20.80 23.75
N ILE A 171 -4.55 21.21 22.48
CA ILE A 171 -3.40 21.73 21.74
C ILE A 171 -3.08 23.09 22.36
N HIS A 172 -2.05 23.17 23.21
CA HIS A 172 -1.53 24.46 23.65
C HIS A 172 -0.69 25.12 22.54
N PRO A 173 -0.92 26.40 22.21
CA PRO A 173 -0.07 27.12 21.27
C PRO A 173 1.35 27.31 21.84
N ILE A 174 2.34 27.23 20.96
CA ILE A 174 3.76 27.40 21.28
C ILE A 174 4.00 28.83 21.81
N PRO A 175 4.69 29.02 22.96
CA PRO A 175 4.97 30.34 23.50
C PRO A 175 5.88 31.16 22.56
N GLU A 176 5.41 32.36 22.23
CA GLU A 176 6.13 33.36 21.45
C GLU A 176 7.22 34.02 22.31
N GLN A 177 8.34 33.32 22.54
CA GLN A 177 9.54 33.91 23.14
C GLN A 177 10.80 33.49 22.40
N GLN A 178 11.10 34.20 21.32
CA GLN A 178 12.46 34.55 20.88
C GLN A 178 12.40 35.57 19.73
N ARG A 179 11.83 36.76 20.02
CA ARG A 179 12.24 38.00 19.32
C ARG A 179 13.15 38.78 20.25
N ALA A 180 14.41 38.37 20.31
CA ALA A 180 15.47 39.21 20.85
C ALA A 180 16.42 39.59 19.70
N THR A 181 16.28 40.84 19.26
CA THR A 181 17.37 41.76 18.94
C THR A 181 18.56 41.22 18.14
N THR A 182 18.69 41.66 16.90
CA THR A 182 20.00 42.05 16.38
C THR A 182 19.87 43.36 15.63
N LYS A 183 20.28 44.43 16.31
CA LYS A 183 20.58 45.73 15.67
C LYS A 183 21.79 45.55 14.76
N LYS A 184 21.69 46.05 13.54
CA LYS A 184 22.46 47.20 13.07
C LYS A 184 21.66 47.92 11.99
#